data_AF-A0A820ANW4-F1
#
_entry.id   AF-A0A820ANW4-F1
#
_cell.length_a   1.000
_cell.length_b   1.000
_cell.length_c   1.000
_cell.angle_alpha   90.00
_cell.angle_beta   90.00
_cell.angle_gamma   90.00
#
_symmetry.space_group_name_H-M   'P 1'
#
loop_
_entity.id
_entity.type
_entity.pdbx_description
1 polymer ?
#
loop_
_entity_poly.entity_id
_entity_poly.type
_entity_poly.pdbx_seq_one_letter_code
_entity_poly.pdbx_strand_id
1 'polypeptide(L)'
;MLITCKFNQINCYKEDFVSFLDARYGNCYTFNAKANHIRNGTLHSLAENGDWGILELELYVHSHQYVPYWSSAIGLLVQIHGNEQIPLMHWKGHYIMPGRRQRILFSRRTQYRLAKPYSDCDTKVPLMLQVAFDHFGNSSYTYEQYICAIVCIQVYIYTKCGCIDPNEWTSRYLAIPGINKIITAPVCSKGSTCYRTELDRINNDYDVWQQNCPMCTLECTTTNFLTKISSLLAPTQWLLDDLKPKIESLSVPLPANWSNTWQSDISQNYVALEVVSESARMEILTDTASIGPVDLLSNIGGQTGLWIGISFLSLMEITEMLYRLIRCKLYNLRK
;
A
#
# COMPACT_ATOMS: atom_id res chain seq x y z
N MET A 1 21.12 -3.22 14.98
CA MET A 1 20.44 -4.16 14.06
C MET A 1 21.19 -4.29 12.74
N LEU A 2 21.40 -3.22 11.96
CA LEU A 2 22.08 -3.31 10.66
C LEU A 2 23.57 -3.64 10.80
N ILE A 3 23.99 -4.79 10.28
CA ILE A 3 25.40 -5.23 10.22
C ILE A 3 26.02 -4.81 8.89
N THR A 4 25.41 -5.25 7.79
CA THR A 4 25.87 -5.00 6.42
C THR A 4 24.67 -4.63 5.56
N CYS A 5 24.85 -3.68 4.65
CA CYS A 5 23.86 -3.28 3.66
C CYS A 5 24.55 -3.13 2.32
N LYS A 6 24.05 -3.80 1.29
CA LYS A 6 24.50 -3.62 -0.09
C LYS A 6 23.32 -3.54 -1.02
N PHE A 7 23.36 -2.56 -1.93
CA PHE A 7 22.43 -2.46 -3.05
C PHE A 7 23.23 -2.45 -4.35
N ASN A 8 23.01 -3.42 -5.23
CA ASN A 8 23.76 -3.59 -6.49
C ASN A 8 25.29 -3.49 -6.29
N GLN A 9 25.81 -4.25 -5.31
CA GLN A 9 27.23 -4.27 -4.90
C GLN A 9 27.79 -2.99 -4.29
N ILE A 10 26.99 -1.91 -4.19
CA ILE A 10 27.39 -0.68 -3.51
C ILE A 10 26.93 -0.74 -2.05
N ASN A 11 27.83 -0.39 -1.14
CA ASN A 11 27.47 -0.32 0.28
C ASN A 11 26.42 0.78 0.52
N CYS A 12 25.35 0.41 1.23
CA CYS A 12 24.38 1.35 1.76
C CYS A 12 24.59 1.54 3.27
N TYR A 13 24.03 2.62 3.80
CA TYR A 13 24.20 3.00 5.20
C TYR A 13 22.85 3.28 5.86
N LYS A 14 22.86 3.53 7.17
CA LYS A 14 21.64 3.83 7.94
C LYS A 14 20.91 5.07 7.42
N GLU A 15 21.65 5.99 6.79
CA GLU A 15 21.14 7.23 6.20
C GLU A 15 20.29 6.98 4.94
N ASP A 16 20.36 5.79 4.33
CA ASP A 16 19.53 5.41 3.18
C ASP A 16 18.14 4.88 3.59
N PHE A 17 17.83 4.87 4.89
CA PHE A 17 16.56 4.40 5.44
C PHE A 17 15.74 5.54 6.05
N VAL A 18 14.45 5.60 5.73
CA VAL A 18 13.49 6.45 6.44
C VAL A 18 12.93 5.67 7.62
N SER A 19 13.01 6.23 8.82
CA SER A 19 12.34 5.66 9.99
C SER A 19 10.89 6.12 10.06
N PHE A 20 9.98 5.20 10.37
CA PHE A 20 8.59 5.52 10.73
C PHE A 20 8.15 4.67 11.92
N LEU A 21 7.10 5.12 12.60
CA LEU A 21 6.51 4.40 13.72
C LEU A 21 5.27 3.65 13.24
N ASP A 22 5.24 2.35 13.48
CA ASP A 22 4.06 1.52 13.36
C ASP A 22 3.43 1.34 14.74
N ALA A 23 2.11 1.46 14.80
CA ALA A 23 1.40 1.43 16.08
C ALA A 23 1.51 0.09 16.82
N ARG A 24 1.70 -1.01 16.09
CA ARG A 24 1.74 -2.39 16.59
C ARG A 24 3.17 -2.91 16.69
N TYR A 25 4.02 -2.56 15.74
CA TYR A 25 5.39 -3.10 15.61
C TYR A 25 6.50 -2.15 16.08
N GLY A 26 6.18 -0.88 16.34
CA GLY A 26 7.14 0.10 16.85
C GLY A 26 8.02 0.70 15.75
N ASN A 27 9.34 0.70 15.95
CA ASN A 27 10.27 1.34 15.03
C ASN A 27 10.43 0.51 13.75
N CYS A 28 10.02 1.09 12.61
CA CYS A 28 10.18 0.52 11.29
C CYS A 28 11.09 1.38 10.42
N TYR A 29 11.71 0.76 9.41
CA TYR A 29 12.67 1.40 8.52
C TYR A 29 12.37 1.02 7.08
N THR A 30 12.26 2.02 6.20
CA THR A 30 12.01 1.84 4.77
C THR A 30 13.25 2.21 3.97
N PHE A 31 13.80 1.24 3.25
CA PHE A 31 14.84 1.48 2.25
C PHE A 31 14.22 2.05 0.98
N ASN A 32 14.91 2.98 0.31
CA ASN A 32 14.49 3.56 -0.97
C ASN A 32 13.11 4.25 -0.92
N ALA A 33 12.76 4.91 0.18
CA ALA A 33 11.53 5.68 0.27
C ALA A 33 11.64 7.01 -0.50
N LYS A 34 10.53 7.47 -1.09
CA LYS A 34 10.46 8.75 -1.80
C LYS A 34 10.33 9.91 -0.81
N ALA A 35 11.45 10.29 -0.21
CA ALA A 35 11.51 11.34 0.81
C ALA A 35 12.51 12.43 0.42
N ASN A 36 12.08 13.70 0.40
CA ASN A 36 12.93 14.83 -0.02
C ASN A 36 14.21 14.97 0.82
N HIS A 37 14.16 14.57 2.09
CA HIS A 37 15.29 14.65 3.02
C HIS A 37 16.30 13.51 2.86
N ILE A 38 15.98 12.47 2.09
CA ILE A 38 16.89 11.35 1.79
C ILE A 38 17.30 11.43 0.32
N ARG A 39 18.62 11.49 0.07
CA ARG A 39 19.21 11.59 -1.28
C ARG A 39 18.52 12.62 -2.19
N ASN A 40 18.08 13.75 -1.63
CA ASN A 40 17.31 14.78 -2.36
C ASN A 40 16.09 14.23 -3.13
N GLY A 41 15.45 13.17 -2.63
CA GLY A 41 14.31 12.50 -3.27
C GLY A 41 14.66 11.59 -4.45
N THR A 42 15.95 11.31 -4.70
CA THR A 42 16.36 10.36 -5.74
C THR A 42 16.16 8.92 -5.28
N LEU A 43 15.62 8.09 -6.17
CA LEU A 43 15.33 6.69 -5.92
C LEU A 43 16.37 5.79 -6.58
N HIS A 44 16.69 4.70 -5.91
CA HIS A 44 17.42 3.58 -6.49
C HIS A 44 16.61 2.90 -7.60
N SER A 45 17.29 2.60 -8.71
CA SER A 45 16.71 1.86 -9.85
C SER A 45 17.21 0.41 -9.85
N LEU A 46 16.40 -0.52 -10.35
CA LEU A 46 16.81 -1.93 -10.44
C LEU A 46 18.06 -2.09 -11.30
N ALA A 47 18.13 -1.45 -12.45
CA ALA A 47 19.25 -1.53 -13.39
C ALA A 47 20.42 -0.59 -13.04
N GLU A 48 20.42 0.02 -11.85
CA GLU A 48 21.50 0.90 -11.42
C GLU A 48 22.82 0.13 -11.38
N ASN A 49 23.88 0.72 -11.95
CA ASN A 49 25.20 0.09 -12.08
C ASN A 49 25.23 -1.20 -12.92
N GLY A 50 24.20 -1.47 -13.73
CA GLY A 50 24.15 -2.64 -14.62
C GLY A 50 23.82 -3.97 -13.94
N ASP A 51 23.35 -3.94 -12.69
CA ASP A 51 22.94 -5.12 -11.92
C ASP A 51 21.40 -5.29 -11.94
N TRP A 52 20.88 -6.30 -11.24
CA TRP A 52 19.47 -6.72 -11.29
C TRP A 52 18.59 -6.19 -10.14
N GLY A 53 19.09 -5.20 -9.39
CA GLY A 53 18.34 -4.59 -8.29
C GLY A 53 18.30 -5.48 -7.06
N ILE A 54 19.47 -5.92 -6.61
CA ILE A 54 19.63 -6.82 -5.46
C ILE A 54 19.92 -5.97 -4.22
N LEU A 55 19.04 -6.07 -3.23
CA LEU A 55 19.27 -5.53 -1.89
C LEU A 55 19.67 -6.68 -0.97
N GLU A 56 20.88 -6.62 -0.41
CA GLU A 56 21.39 -7.55 0.59
C GLU A 56 21.50 -6.85 1.93
N LEU A 57 20.82 -7.41 2.94
CA LEU A 57 20.86 -6.93 4.32
C LEU A 57 21.31 -8.06 5.23
N GLU A 58 22.28 -7.76 6.08
CA GLU A 58 22.65 -8.62 7.21
C GLU A 58 22.27 -7.88 8.49
N LEU A 59 21.47 -8.52 9.32
CA LEU A 59 20.83 -7.93 10.48
C LEU A 59 21.05 -8.81 11.70
N TYR A 60 21.11 -8.18 12.86
CA TYR A 60 21.10 -8.83 14.17
C TYR A 60 19.88 -8.32 14.96
N VAL A 61 18.98 -9.22 15.35
CA VAL A 61 17.68 -8.84 15.94
C VAL A 61 17.74 -8.46 17.42
N HIS A 62 18.83 -8.78 18.13
CA HIS A 62 19.00 -8.52 19.57
C HIS A 62 17.85 -9.09 20.43
N SER A 63 17.53 -10.38 20.29
CA SER A 63 16.42 -11.04 21.01
C SER A 63 16.54 -10.96 22.53
N HIS A 64 17.75 -10.78 23.08
CA HIS A 64 17.98 -10.56 24.51
C HIS A 64 17.44 -9.22 25.03
N GLN A 65 17.15 -8.26 24.15
CA GLN A 65 16.52 -6.99 24.49
C GLN A 65 14.99 -7.04 24.40
N TYR A 66 14.42 -8.19 24.01
CA TYR A 66 12.97 -8.29 23.83
C TYR A 66 12.27 -8.27 25.19
N VAL A 67 11.15 -7.57 25.24
CA VAL A 67 10.32 -7.51 26.44
C VAL A 67 9.61 -8.86 26.60
N PRO A 68 9.86 -9.59 27.70
CA PRO A 68 9.18 -10.86 27.94
C PRO A 68 7.65 -10.68 27.94
N TYR A 69 6.94 -11.69 27.42
CA TYR A 69 5.46 -11.73 27.33
C TYR A 69 4.81 -10.73 26.37
N TRP A 70 5.57 -9.86 25.69
CA TRP A 70 5.02 -8.95 24.67
C TRP A 70 4.91 -9.60 23.29
N SER A 71 5.93 -10.36 22.89
CA SER A 71 5.95 -11.14 21.64
C SER A 71 6.25 -12.61 21.95
N SER A 72 5.54 -13.52 21.28
CA SER A 72 5.80 -14.96 21.32
C SER A 72 6.81 -15.43 20.27
N ALA A 73 7.25 -14.53 19.37
CA ALA A 73 8.12 -14.86 18.24
C ALA A 73 9.33 -13.92 18.15
N ILE A 74 10.42 -14.46 17.61
CA ILE A 74 11.67 -13.75 17.32
C ILE A 74 11.85 -13.71 15.81
N GLY A 75 12.10 -12.52 15.27
CA GLY A 75 12.31 -12.31 13.85
C GLY A 75 12.03 -10.88 13.44
N LEU A 76 11.93 -10.68 12.13
CA LEU A 76 11.61 -9.41 11.50
C LEU A 76 10.32 -9.54 10.70
N LEU A 77 9.61 -8.42 10.54
CA LEU A 77 8.48 -8.31 9.62
C LEU A 77 8.92 -7.43 8.46
N VAL A 78 8.83 -7.93 7.24
CA VAL A 78 9.32 -7.25 6.03
C VAL A 78 8.20 -7.18 5.00
N GLN A 79 7.98 -5.99 4.44
CA GLN A 79 7.02 -5.77 3.36
C GLN A 79 7.72 -5.12 2.17
N ILE A 80 7.37 -5.56 0.96
CA ILE A 80 7.74 -4.90 -0.30
C ILE A 80 6.52 -4.09 -0.76
N HIS A 81 6.71 -2.78 -0.96
CA HIS A 81 5.66 -1.87 -1.39
C HIS A 81 6.23 -0.81 -2.34
N GLY A 82 5.35 -0.11 -3.04
CA GLY A 82 5.71 0.98 -3.93
C GLY A 82 6.20 2.20 -3.16
N ASN A 83 7.04 3.03 -3.79
CA ASN A 83 7.64 4.20 -3.15
C ASN A 83 6.62 5.27 -2.73
N GLU A 84 5.42 5.25 -3.33
CA GLU A 84 4.29 6.15 -3.05
C GLU A 84 3.16 5.44 -2.28
N GLN A 85 3.40 4.25 -1.74
CA GLN A 85 2.44 3.52 -0.92
C GLN A 85 2.82 3.58 0.55
N ILE A 86 1.82 3.68 1.43
CA ILE A 86 2.03 3.54 2.87
C ILE A 86 2.27 2.05 3.21
N PRO A 87 3.30 1.72 4.00
CA PRO A 87 3.50 0.35 4.45
C PRO A 87 2.33 -0.12 5.34
N LEU A 88 1.83 -1.30 5.03
CA LEU A 88 0.75 -2.01 5.73
C LEU A 88 1.31 -3.29 6.34
N MET A 89 2.20 -3.12 7.32
CA MET A 89 3.02 -4.20 7.88
C MET A 89 2.18 -5.38 8.38
N HIS A 90 1.08 -5.09 9.08
CA HIS A 90 0.17 -6.11 9.60
C HIS A 90 -0.44 -7.01 8.53
N TRP A 91 -0.75 -6.45 7.36
CA TRP A 91 -1.57 -7.14 6.35
C TRP A 91 -0.73 -7.71 5.20
N LYS A 92 0.29 -6.98 4.76
CA LYS A 92 1.12 -7.32 3.60
C LYS A 92 2.56 -7.71 3.99
N GLY A 93 2.86 -7.85 5.29
CA GLY A 93 4.20 -8.19 5.78
C GLY A 93 4.48 -9.70 5.79
N HIS A 94 5.76 -10.05 5.63
CA HIS A 94 6.30 -11.39 5.75
C HIS A 94 7.17 -11.54 6.99
N TYR A 95 6.94 -12.59 7.77
CA TYR A 95 7.81 -12.94 8.89
C TYR A 95 9.10 -13.57 8.39
N ILE A 96 10.22 -13.00 8.81
CA ILE A 96 11.58 -13.42 8.50
C ILE A 96 12.21 -13.98 9.77
N MET A 97 12.63 -15.23 9.69
CA MET A 97 13.14 -16.01 10.79
C MET A 97 14.66 -15.78 10.94
N PRO A 98 15.17 -15.62 12.17
CA PRO A 98 16.61 -15.61 12.40
C PRO A 98 17.23 -17.00 12.25
N GLY A 99 18.55 -17.06 12.17
CA GLY A 99 19.32 -18.27 11.86
C GLY A 99 19.17 -18.74 10.41
N ARG A 100 18.77 -17.83 9.51
CA ARG A 100 18.56 -18.13 8.09
C ARG A 100 19.02 -17.00 7.18
N ARG A 101 19.43 -17.40 5.98
CA ARG A 101 19.54 -16.53 4.81
C ARG A 101 18.28 -16.72 3.98
N GLN A 102 17.47 -15.67 3.87
CA GLN A 102 16.20 -15.70 3.15
C GLN A 102 16.28 -14.81 1.92
N ARG A 103 15.83 -15.34 0.79
CA ARG A 103 15.70 -14.59 -0.45
C ARG A 103 14.23 -14.37 -0.75
N ILE A 104 13.84 -13.12 -0.92
CA ILE A 104 12.52 -12.70 -1.36
C ILE A 104 12.63 -12.26 -2.82
N LEU A 105 12.07 -13.07 -3.71
CA LEU A 105 11.87 -12.70 -5.10
C LEU A 105 10.56 -11.92 -5.21
N PHE A 106 10.55 -10.81 -5.93
CA PHE A 106 9.32 -10.04 -6.16
C PHE A 106 9.07 -9.75 -7.64
N SER A 107 7.78 -9.66 -8.01
CA SER A 107 7.34 -9.18 -9.33
C SER A 107 6.25 -8.11 -9.18
N ARG A 108 6.33 -7.06 -10.00
CA ARG A 108 5.40 -5.93 -9.96
C ARG A 108 4.18 -6.21 -10.84
N ARG A 109 2.99 -6.16 -10.25
CA ARG A 109 1.70 -6.23 -10.94
C ARG A 109 0.92 -4.94 -10.69
N THR A 110 0.52 -4.26 -11.76
CA THR A 110 -0.32 -3.06 -11.69
C THR A 110 -1.65 -3.31 -12.38
N GLN A 111 -2.75 -3.01 -11.70
CA GLN A 111 -4.10 -3.10 -12.24
C GLN A 111 -4.69 -1.70 -12.42
N TYR A 112 -5.25 -1.44 -13.60
CA TYR A 112 -6.01 -0.24 -13.93
C TYR A 112 -7.47 -0.62 -14.14
N ARG A 113 -8.34 -0.11 -13.28
CA ARG A 113 -9.80 -0.28 -13.34
C ARG A 113 -10.44 0.88 -14.08
N LEU A 114 -11.56 0.61 -14.74
CA LEU A 114 -12.36 1.66 -15.36
C LEU A 114 -13.20 2.38 -14.30
N ALA A 115 -13.06 3.69 -14.22
CA ALA A 115 -13.90 4.53 -13.36
C ALA A 115 -15.38 4.52 -13.79
N LYS A 116 -16.21 5.29 -13.08
CA LYS A 116 -17.63 5.44 -13.41
C LYS A 116 -17.81 5.79 -14.89
N PRO A 117 -18.77 5.15 -15.59
CA PRO A 117 -19.87 4.33 -15.08
C PRO A 117 -19.58 2.82 -14.91
N TYR A 118 -18.36 2.35 -15.18
CA TYR A 118 -18.07 0.91 -15.21
C TYR A 118 -17.78 0.31 -13.84
N SER A 119 -17.05 1.04 -12.99
CA SER A 119 -16.83 0.65 -11.59
C SER A 119 -16.86 1.87 -10.66
N ASP A 120 -17.14 1.62 -9.39
CA ASP A 120 -17.13 2.62 -8.32
C ASP A 120 -15.71 2.79 -7.74
N CYS A 121 -14.76 3.08 -8.61
CA CYS A 121 -13.41 3.44 -8.22
C CYS A 121 -13.19 4.96 -8.32
N ASP A 122 -12.34 5.50 -7.44
CA ASP A 122 -11.92 6.91 -7.47
C ASP A 122 -10.39 7.01 -7.43
N THR A 123 -9.86 8.13 -7.90
CA THR A 123 -8.44 8.51 -7.86
C THR A 123 -8.19 9.67 -6.90
N LYS A 124 -9.25 10.31 -6.39
CA LYS A 124 -9.14 11.45 -5.48
C LYS A 124 -8.72 10.98 -4.09
N VAL A 125 -7.68 11.60 -3.57
CA VAL A 125 -7.24 11.46 -2.16
C VAL A 125 -8.12 12.37 -1.30
N PRO A 126 -8.94 11.84 -0.36
CA PRO A 126 -9.71 12.67 0.56
C PRO A 126 -8.82 13.49 1.49
N LEU A 127 -9.27 14.68 1.91
CA LEU A 127 -8.51 15.57 2.81
C LEU A 127 -8.09 14.88 4.12
N MET A 128 -8.96 14.03 4.68
CA MET A 128 -8.66 13.22 5.87
C MET A 128 -7.41 12.35 5.70
N LEU A 129 -7.16 11.88 4.47
CA LEU A 129 -6.04 11.02 4.14
C LEU A 129 -4.74 11.83 3.97
N GLN A 130 -4.84 13.07 3.48
CA GLN A 130 -3.68 13.98 3.35
C GLN A 130 -3.02 14.27 4.70
N VAL A 131 -3.81 14.43 5.77
CA VAL A 131 -3.27 14.64 7.13
C VAL A 131 -2.49 13.42 7.63
N ALA A 132 -2.98 12.21 7.32
CA ALA A 132 -2.24 10.99 7.64
C ALA A 132 -0.93 10.94 6.84
N PHE A 133 -0.96 11.34 5.56
CA PHE A 133 0.18 11.33 4.65
C PHE A 133 1.30 12.30 5.06
N ASP A 134 0.95 13.51 5.50
CA ASP A 134 1.93 14.49 5.99
C ASP A 134 2.72 13.93 7.20
N HIS A 135 2.04 13.17 8.07
CA HIS A 135 2.71 12.57 9.23
C HIS A 135 3.68 11.44 8.86
N PHE A 136 3.43 10.70 7.77
CA PHE A 136 4.33 9.69 7.24
C PHE A 136 5.48 10.28 6.39
N GLY A 137 5.89 11.53 6.64
CA GLY A 137 7.12 12.10 6.06
C GLY A 137 6.92 13.03 4.89
N ASN A 138 5.79 13.76 4.84
CA ASN A 138 5.48 14.79 3.84
C ASN A 138 5.70 14.31 2.39
N SER A 139 5.13 13.16 2.03
CA SER A 139 5.22 12.63 0.67
C SER A 139 3.83 12.46 0.05
N SER A 140 3.78 12.54 -1.29
CA SER A 140 2.55 12.32 -2.06
C SER A 140 2.28 10.82 -2.13
N TYR A 141 1.51 10.31 -1.17
CA TYR A 141 1.06 8.91 -1.18
C TYR A 141 -0.15 8.72 -2.10
N THR A 142 -0.24 7.53 -2.68
CA THR A 142 -1.40 7.10 -3.46
C THR A 142 -2.56 6.72 -2.54
N TYR A 143 -3.78 6.97 -3.01
CA TYR A 143 -4.99 6.50 -2.33
C TYR A 143 -5.01 4.96 -2.26
N GLU A 144 -5.20 4.40 -1.06
CA GLU A 144 -5.52 3.00 -0.85
C GLU A 144 -6.78 2.89 0.00
N GLN A 145 -7.76 2.10 -0.45
CA GLN A 145 -9.04 1.96 0.25
C GLN A 145 -8.86 1.52 1.72
N TYR A 146 -7.90 0.63 1.99
CA TYR A 146 -7.66 0.13 3.34
C TYR A 146 -7.17 1.23 4.30
N ILE A 147 -6.32 2.16 3.83
CA ILE A 147 -5.90 3.31 4.65
C ILE A 147 -7.08 4.25 4.87
N CYS A 148 -7.89 4.49 3.84
CA CYS A 148 -9.12 5.29 3.97
C CYS A 148 -10.05 4.71 5.05
N ALA A 149 -10.24 3.39 5.02
CA ALA A 149 -11.03 2.66 6.00
C ALA A 149 -10.50 2.86 7.43
N ILE A 150 -9.19 2.69 7.67
CA ILE A 150 -8.58 2.92 8.98
C ILE A 150 -8.82 4.35 9.46
N VAL A 151 -8.50 5.36 8.64
CA VAL A 151 -8.65 6.76 9.02
C VAL A 151 -10.13 7.11 9.26
N CYS A 152 -11.04 6.55 8.46
CA CYS A 152 -12.48 6.77 8.65
C CYS A 152 -12.97 6.21 9.99
N ILE A 153 -12.55 4.99 10.34
CA ILE A 153 -12.88 4.38 11.64
C ILE A 153 -12.36 5.28 12.77
N GLN A 154 -11.14 5.83 12.66
CA GLN A 154 -10.62 6.72 13.69
C GLN A 154 -11.45 8.01 13.84
N VAL A 155 -11.84 8.63 12.73
CA VAL A 155 -12.74 9.80 12.75
C VAL A 155 -14.07 9.43 13.39
N TYR A 156 -14.67 8.30 13.01
CA TYR A 156 -15.92 7.82 13.58
C TYR A 156 -15.84 7.61 15.10
N ILE A 157 -14.84 6.86 15.58
CA ILE A 157 -14.64 6.61 17.02
C ILE A 157 -14.43 7.93 17.76
N TYR A 158 -13.64 8.85 17.19
CA TYR A 158 -13.43 10.15 17.79
C TYR A 158 -14.72 10.96 17.91
N THR A 159 -15.58 10.97 16.87
CA THR A 159 -16.86 11.70 16.93
C THR A 159 -17.84 11.14 17.96
N LYS A 160 -17.76 9.85 18.29
CA LYS A 160 -18.66 9.19 19.25
C LYS A 160 -18.10 9.16 20.67
N CYS A 161 -16.81 8.92 20.83
CA CYS A 161 -16.16 8.66 22.11
C CYS A 161 -15.09 9.69 22.51
N GLY A 162 -14.72 10.61 21.63
CA GLY A 162 -13.71 11.66 21.90
C GLY A 162 -12.27 11.16 21.97
N CYS A 163 -12.00 9.92 21.54
CA CYS A 163 -10.69 9.28 21.57
C CYS A 163 -10.47 8.39 20.34
N ILE A 164 -9.25 7.92 20.12
CA ILE A 164 -8.87 7.04 18.99
C ILE A 164 -8.44 5.64 19.44
N ASP A 165 -8.43 4.70 18.51
CA ASP A 165 -8.01 3.31 18.73
C ASP A 165 -6.54 3.24 19.21
N PRO A 166 -6.27 2.61 20.37
CA PRO A 166 -4.91 2.42 20.86
C PRO A 166 -4.03 1.54 19.97
N ASN A 167 -4.59 0.71 19.10
CA ASN A 167 -3.84 -0.15 18.18
C ASN A 167 -3.45 0.56 16.86
N GLU A 168 -4.02 1.74 16.60
CA GLU A 168 -3.77 2.56 15.40
C GLU A 168 -3.38 4.00 15.80
N TRP A 169 -2.70 4.14 16.93
CA TRP A 169 -2.40 5.44 17.57
C TRP A 169 -1.54 6.39 16.73
N THR A 170 -0.85 5.87 15.72
CA THR A 170 -0.10 6.67 14.74
C THR A 170 -1.02 7.56 13.88
N SER A 171 -2.30 7.20 13.78
CA SER A 171 -3.36 7.96 13.09
C SER A 171 -4.07 8.99 14.00
N ARG A 172 -3.39 9.55 14.99
CA ARG A 172 -3.96 10.51 15.96
C ARG A 172 -4.20 11.93 15.44
N TYR A 173 -3.69 12.23 14.26
CA TYR A 173 -3.93 13.50 13.59
C TYR A 173 -5.12 13.30 12.66
N LEU A 174 -6.24 13.93 13.01
CA LEU A 174 -7.50 13.78 12.27
C LEU A 174 -7.87 15.11 11.61
N ALA A 175 -8.30 15.03 10.36
CA ALA A 175 -9.07 16.09 9.72
C ALA A 175 -10.55 15.70 9.77
N ILE A 176 -11.32 16.40 10.61
CA ILE A 176 -12.76 16.18 10.72
C ILE A 176 -13.45 16.88 9.54
N PRO A 177 -14.31 16.16 8.79
CA PRO A 177 -15.13 16.76 7.74
C PRO A 177 -15.91 17.98 8.27
N GLY A 178 -15.77 19.13 7.60
CA GLY A 178 -16.51 20.36 7.94
C GLY A 178 -15.82 21.31 8.93
N ILE A 179 -14.77 20.89 9.64
CA ILE A 179 -14.07 21.74 10.63
C ILE A 179 -12.80 22.39 10.04
N ASN A 180 -12.28 21.91 8.90
CA ASN A 180 -11.06 22.41 8.23
C ASN A 180 -9.86 22.65 9.17
N LYS A 181 -9.81 21.95 10.31
CA LYS A 181 -8.70 21.99 11.27
C LYS A 181 -8.21 20.59 11.54
N ILE A 182 -6.89 20.46 11.62
CA ILE A 182 -6.21 19.25 12.06
C ILE A 182 -6.25 19.23 13.58
N ILE A 183 -6.78 18.16 14.16
CA ILE A 183 -6.81 17.95 15.60
C ILE A 183 -5.91 16.78 15.98
N THR A 184 -5.33 16.85 17.18
CA THR A 184 -4.64 15.71 17.80
C THR A 184 -5.57 15.09 18.82
N ALA A 185 -6.01 13.86 18.56
CA ALA A 185 -6.95 13.14 19.42
C ALA A 185 -6.22 12.35 20.52
N PRO A 186 -6.81 12.24 21.74
CA PRO A 186 -6.28 11.39 22.79
C PRO A 186 -6.55 9.91 22.48
N VAL A 187 -5.70 9.02 23.01
CA VAL A 187 -5.86 7.57 22.85
C VAL A 187 -6.91 7.03 23.83
N CYS A 188 -7.81 6.16 23.34
CA CYS A 188 -8.80 5.52 24.19
C CYS A 188 -8.14 4.61 25.23
N SER A 189 -8.67 4.62 26.46
CA SER A 189 -8.31 3.62 27.46
C SER A 189 -8.79 2.22 27.01
N LYS A 190 -7.96 1.19 27.17
CA LYS A 190 -8.31 -0.21 26.80
C LYS A 190 -9.59 -0.72 27.50
N GLY A 191 -9.95 -0.13 28.64
CA GLY A 191 -11.17 -0.46 29.39
C GLY A 191 -12.41 0.35 29.02
N SER A 192 -12.32 1.28 28.05
CA SER A 192 -13.46 2.13 27.67
C SER A 192 -14.56 1.31 27.01
N THR A 193 -15.75 1.33 27.62
CA THR A 193 -16.96 0.72 27.05
C THR A 193 -17.39 1.37 25.74
N CYS A 194 -17.35 2.71 25.65
CA CYS A 194 -17.71 3.45 24.44
C CYS A 194 -16.90 2.98 23.23
N TYR A 195 -15.56 3.09 23.31
CA TYR A 195 -14.63 2.62 22.27
C TYR A 195 -14.94 1.19 21.80
N ARG A 196 -15.07 0.22 22.72
CA ARG A 196 -15.32 -1.17 22.36
C ARG A 196 -16.65 -1.35 21.64
N THR A 197 -17.72 -0.78 22.19
CA THR A 197 -19.07 -0.89 21.61
C THR A 197 -19.15 -0.23 20.23
N GLU A 198 -18.54 0.94 20.05
CA GLU A 198 -18.57 1.67 18.78
C GLU A 198 -17.65 1.03 17.73
N LEU A 199 -16.49 0.50 18.13
CA LEU A 199 -15.62 -0.28 17.25
C LEU A 199 -16.32 -1.56 16.78
N ASP A 200 -16.95 -2.29 17.69
CA ASP A 200 -17.72 -3.48 17.34
C ASP A 200 -18.91 -3.13 16.44
N ARG A 201 -19.55 -1.97 16.65
CA ARG A 201 -20.66 -1.52 15.79
C ARG A 201 -20.20 -1.22 14.37
N ILE A 202 -19.17 -0.40 14.18
CA ILE A 202 -18.72 -0.03 12.82
C ILE A 202 -18.14 -1.21 12.04
N ASN A 203 -17.53 -2.19 12.73
CA ASN A 203 -16.95 -3.35 12.07
C ASN A 203 -17.98 -4.43 11.68
N ASN A 204 -19.09 -4.53 12.41
CA ASN A 204 -20.09 -5.59 12.20
C ASN A 204 -21.37 -5.08 11.51
N ASP A 205 -21.68 -3.79 11.59
CA ASP A 205 -22.87 -3.19 10.98
C ASP A 205 -22.50 -2.45 9.69
N TYR A 206 -22.86 -3.06 8.56
CA TYR A 206 -22.59 -2.50 7.23
C TYR A 206 -23.33 -1.18 6.97
N ASP A 207 -24.52 -0.98 7.52
CA ASP A 207 -25.26 0.26 7.32
C ASP A 207 -24.59 1.41 8.06
N VAL A 208 -24.08 1.15 9.27
CA VAL A 208 -23.25 2.11 10.01
C VAL A 208 -21.97 2.44 9.23
N TRP A 209 -21.31 1.44 8.64
CA TRP A 209 -20.15 1.67 7.78
C TRP A 209 -20.49 2.59 6.60
N GLN A 210 -21.53 2.26 5.83
CA GLN A 210 -21.90 3.01 4.62
C GLN A 210 -22.32 4.44 4.93
N GLN A 211 -23.00 4.69 6.06
CA GLN A 211 -23.40 6.03 6.45
C GLN A 211 -22.23 6.91 6.89
N ASN A 212 -21.22 6.34 7.57
CA ASN A 212 -20.11 7.10 8.15
C ASN A 212 -18.86 7.14 7.27
N CYS A 213 -18.66 6.12 6.42
CA CYS A 213 -17.50 5.95 5.54
C CYS A 213 -17.83 5.83 4.04
N PRO A 214 -18.77 6.62 3.46
CA PRO A 214 -19.16 6.49 2.05
C PRO A 214 -18.05 6.93 1.07
N MET A 215 -17.06 7.69 1.54
CA MET A 215 -15.97 8.23 0.74
C MET A 215 -14.85 7.22 0.44
N CYS A 216 -14.85 6.05 1.08
CA CYS A 216 -13.80 5.05 0.90
C CYS A 216 -14.13 4.07 -0.24
N THR A 217 -14.15 4.58 -1.46
CA THR A 217 -14.34 3.78 -2.69
C THR A 217 -13.08 2.97 -3.03
N LEU A 218 -13.17 2.09 -4.02
CA LEU A 218 -12.01 1.33 -4.49
C LEU A 218 -11.00 2.24 -5.20
N GLU A 219 -9.71 1.93 -5.12
CA GLU A 219 -8.71 2.59 -5.96
C GLU A 219 -8.84 2.17 -7.43
N CYS A 220 -8.72 3.12 -8.37
CA CYS A 220 -8.70 2.79 -9.80
C CYS A 220 -7.35 2.22 -10.25
N THR A 221 -6.27 2.55 -9.56
CA THR A 221 -4.93 2.02 -9.84
C THR A 221 -4.43 1.30 -8.61
N THR A 222 -4.23 -0.01 -8.73
CA THR A 222 -3.67 -0.83 -7.64
C THR A 222 -2.32 -1.38 -8.08
N THR A 223 -1.27 -1.11 -7.30
CA THR A 223 0.06 -1.72 -7.51
C THR A 223 0.33 -2.71 -6.39
N ASN A 224 0.56 -3.96 -6.76
CA ASN A 224 0.89 -5.04 -5.83
C ASN A 224 2.23 -5.68 -6.22
N PHE A 225 2.95 -6.16 -5.21
CA PHE A 225 4.21 -6.88 -5.37
C PHE A 225 3.97 -8.33 -4.98
N LEU A 226 4.04 -9.23 -5.96
CA LEU A 226 3.91 -10.66 -5.71
C LEU A 226 5.25 -11.19 -5.25
N THR A 227 5.28 -11.92 -4.14
CA THR A 227 6.53 -12.35 -3.51
C THR A 227 6.64 -13.87 -3.45
N LYS A 228 7.86 -14.37 -3.58
CA LYS A 228 8.22 -15.78 -3.37
C LYS A 228 9.43 -15.83 -2.46
N ILE A 229 9.34 -16.60 -1.38
CA ILE A 229 10.38 -16.67 -0.34
C ILE A 229 11.06 -18.03 -0.41
N SER A 230 12.39 -18.02 -0.43
CA SER A 230 13.22 -19.21 -0.21
C SER A 230 14.16 -18.97 0.97
N SER A 231 14.63 -20.04 1.60
CA SER A 231 15.48 -19.94 2.80
C SER A 231 16.56 -21.01 2.84
N LEU A 232 17.72 -20.62 3.37
CA LEU A 232 18.86 -21.48 3.68
C LEU A 232 19.28 -21.26 5.13
N LEU A 233 19.92 -22.25 5.73
CA LEU A 233 20.53 -22.10 7.06
C LEU A 233 21.73 -21.16 6.98
N ALA A 234 21.81 -20.21 7.91
CA ALA A 234 22.92 -19.27 8.03
C ALA A 234 22.99 -18.72 9.48
N PRO A 235 24.14 -18.28 9.97
CA PRO A 235 25.44 -18.23 9.30
C PRO A 235 26.15 -19.60 9.32
N THR A 236 27.15 -19.76 8.47
CA THR A 236 28.10 -20.88 8.55
C THR A 236 29.09 -20.67 9.69
N GLN A 237 29.73 -21.75 10.17
CA GLN A 237 30.64 -21.68 11.31
C GLN A 237 31.77 -20.66 11.13
N TRP A 238 32.36 -20.57 9.93
CA TRP A 238 33.45 -19.63 9.64
C TRP A 238 32.98 -18.17 9.61
N LEU A 239 31.71 -17.92 9.25
CA LEU A 239 31.16 -16.58 9.14
C LEU A 239 30.92 -15.95 10.52
N LEU A 240 30.75 -16.79 11.56
CA LEU A 240 30.58 -16.33 12.94
C LEU A 240 31.74 -15.44 13.39
N ASP A 241 32.99 -15.82 13.08
CA ASP A 241 34.19 -15.06 13.46
C ASP A 241 34.25 -13.68 12.77
N ASP A 242 33.75 -13.57 11.53
CA ASP A 242 33.66 -12.29 10.80
C ASP A 242 32.51 -11.41 11.31
N LEU A 243 31.40 -12.02 11.72
CA LEU A 243 30.23 -11.29 12.25
C LEU A 243 30.47 -10.74 13.65
N LYS A 244 31.25 -11.43 14.48
CA LYS A 244 31.51 -11.04 15.87
C LYS A 244 31.96 -9.57 16.03
N PRO A 245 33.05 -9.09 15.40
CA PRO A 245 33.49 -7.70 15.55
C PRO A 245 32.47 -6.69 14.99
N LYS A 246 31.71 -7.08 13.96
CA LYS A 246 30.67 -6.22 13.38
C LYS A 246 29.47 -6.06 14.33
N ILE A 247 29.13 -7.11 15.09
CA ILE A 247 28.05 -7.07 16.08
C ILE A 247 28.50 -6.33 17.34
N GLU A 248 29.75 -6.52 17.77
CA GLU A 248 30.33 -5.82 18.91
C GLU A 248 30.49 -4.31 18.68
N SER A 249 30.57 -3.86 17.42
CA SER A 249 30.59 -2.44 17.07
C SER A 249 29.22 -1.77 17.01
N LEU A 250 28.13 -2.54 17.11
CA LEU A 250 26.78 -2.00 17.17
C LEU A 250 26.54 -1.27 18.51
N SER A 251 25.79 -0.18 18.47
CA SER A 251 25.51 0.66 19.65
C SER A 251 24.55 0.04 20.68
N VAL A 252 24.18 -1.24 20.52
CA VAL A 252 23.19 -1.92 21.37
C VAL A 252 23.91 -2.80 22.39
N PRO A 253 23.55 -2.76 23.68
CA PRO A 253 24.18 -3.58 24.70
C PRO A 253 24.15 -5.08 24.35
N LEU A 254 25.27 -5.77 24.56
CA LEU A 254 25.39 -7.21 24.34
C LEU A 254 24.82 -8.03 25.52
N PRO A 255 24.51 -9.32 25.32
CA PRO A 255 24.12 -10.22 26.41
C PRO A 255 25.19 -10.29 27.51
N ALA A 256 24.78 -10.45 28.78
CA ALA A 256 25.70 -10.50 29.92
C ALA A 256 26.77 -11.61 29.81
N ASN A 257 26.42 -12.75 29.21
CA ASN A 257 27.31 -13.90 29.03
C ASN A 257 27.96 -13.99 27.65
N TRP A 258 27.97 -12.88 26.88
CA TRP A 258 28.42 -12.83 25.49
C TRP A 258 29.78 -13.50 25.25
N SER A 259 30.74 -13.34 26.16
CA SER A 259 32.09 -13.91 26.02
C SER A 259 32.10 -15.41 25.76
N ASN A 260 31.12 -16.15 26.30
CA ASN A 260 31.03 -17.60 26.20
C ASN A 260 29.92 -18.07 25.26
N THR A 261 28.87 -17.27 25.05
CA THR A 261 27.66 -17.68 24.30
C THR A 261 27.54 -17.07 22.90
N TRP A 262 28.44 -16.17 22.52
CA TRP A 262 28.35 -15.38 21.28
C TRP A 262 28.06 -16.22 20.03
N GLN A 263 28.62 -17.41 19.86
CA GLN A 263 28.38 -18.27 18.69
C GLN A 263 26.90 -18.69 18.58
N SER A 264 26.33 -19.14 19.68
CA SER A 264 24.92 -19.54 19.75
C SER A 264 24.01 -18.32 19.61
N ASP A 265 24.37 -17.22 20.27
CA ASP A 265 23.63 -15.97 20.21
C ASP A 265 23.57 -15.41 18.80
N ILE A 266 24.70 -15.37 18.07
CA ILE A 266 24.73 -14.97 16.65
C ILE A 266 23.86 -15.91 15.82
N SER A 267 24.00 -17.21 15.99
CA SER A 267 23.23 -18.19 15.21
C SER A 267 21.71 -18.06 15.40
N GLN A 268 21.26 -17.66 16.58
CA GLN A 268 19.82 -17.49 16.89
C GLN A 268 19.26 -16.10 16.55
N ASN A 269 20.13 -15.11 16.28
CA ASN A 269 19.72 -13.72 16.08
C ASN A 269 20.08 -13.15 14.70
N TYR A 270 20.96 -13.83 13.98
CA TYR A 270 21.42 -13.41 12.67
C TYR A 270 20.31 -13.60 11.62
N VAL A 271 20.08 -12.57 10.82
CA VAL A 271 19.18 -12.62 9.67
C VAL A 271 19.96 -12.10 8.46
N ALA A 272 20.06 -12.92 7.42
CA ALA A 272 20.48 -12.44 6.10
C ALA A 272 19.26 -12.39 5.18
N LEU A 273 18.98 -11.23 4.62
CA LEU A 273 17.86 -10.97 3.74
C LEU A 273 18.35 -10.50 2.38
N GLU A 274 17.95 -11.20 1.33
CA GLU A 274 18.13 -10.76 -0.05
C GLU A 274 16.77 -10.42 -0.64
N VAL A 275 16.59 -9.21 -1.15
CA VAL A 275 15.41 -8.80 -1.92
C VAL A 275 15.82 -8.63 -3.37
N VAL A 276 15.19 -9.38 -4.25
CA VAL A 276 15.61 -9.50 -5.66
C VAL A 276 14.39 -9.43 -6.58
N SER A 277 14.49 -8.68 -7.67
CA SER A 277 13.45 -8.68 -8.70
C SER A 277 13.47 -10.02 -9.45
N GLU A 278 12.31 -10.68 -9.54
CA GLU A 278 12.17 -11.96 -10.27
C GLU A 278 12.50 -11.79 -11.77
N SER A 279 12.11 -10.65 -12.34
CA SER A 279 12.49 -10.26 -13.69
C SER A 279 12.34 -8.74 -13.87
N ALA A 280 12.83 -8.19 -14.99
CA ALA A 280 12.55 -6.81 -15.37
C ALA A 280 11.13 -6.61 -15.94
N ARG A 281 10.35 -7.69 -16.11
CA ARG A 281 9.00 -7.62 -16.68
C ARG A 281 8.01 -7.20 -15.60
N MET A 282 7.13 -6.28 -15.96
CA MET A 282 5.99 -5.88 -15.15
C MET A 282 4.70 -6.41 -15.77
N GLU A 283 3.79 -6.88 -14.92
CA GLU A 283 2.46 -7.30 -15.35
C GLU A 283 1.51 -6.09 -15.25
N ILE A 284 0.85 -5.78 -16.36
CA ILE A 284 -0.15 -4.72 -16.43
C ILE A 284 -1.50 -5.36 -16.75
N LEU A 285 -2.46 -5.20 -15.86
CA LEU A 285 -3.84 -5.62 -16.04
C LEU A 285 -4.68 -4.35 -16.27
N THR A 286 -5.29 -4.21 -17.45
CA THR A 286 -6.14 -3.07 -17.78
C THR A 286 -7.56 -3.55 -18.04
N ASP A 287 -8.51 -3.07 -17.26
CA ASP A 287 -9.92 -3.29 -17.53
C ASP A 287 -10.32 -2.48 -18.76
N THR A 288 -10.95 -3.14 -19.72
CA THR A 288 -11.46 -2.49 -20.95
C THR A 288 -12.95 -2.74 -21.07
N ALA A 289 -13.70 -1.77 -21.60
CA ALA A 289 -15.13 -1.93 -21.82
C ALA A 289 -15.37 -3.09 -22.81
N SER A 290 -16.32 -3.97 -22.49
CA SER A 290 -16.65 -5.11 -23.36
C SER A 290 -17.29 -4.70 -24.68
N ILE A 291 -17.98 -3.56 -24.70
CA ILE A 291 -18.61 -2.97 -25.87
C ILE A 291 -18.19 -1.51 -25.93
N GLY A 292 -17.43 -1.15 -26.97
CA GLY A 292 -17.10 0.23 -27.28
C GLY A 292 -18.28 0.97 -27.94
N PRO A 293 -18.20 2.30 -28.05
CA PRO A 293 -19.22 3.09 -28.74
C PRO A 293 -19.36 2.72 -30.24
N VAL A 294 -18.25 2.32 -30.87
CA VAL A 294 -18.24 1.85 -32.27
C VAL A 294 -18.94 0.50 -32.40
N ASP A 295 -18.65 -0.42 -31.47
CA ASP A 295 -19.29 -1.74 -31.44
C ASP A 295 -20.79 -1.61 -31.20
N LEU A 296 -21.20 -0.69 -30.33
CA LEU A 296 -22.61 -0.39 -30.08
C LEU A 296 -23.31 0.08 -31.36
N LEU A 297 -22.73 1.06 -32.08
CA LEU A 297 -23.29 1.56 -33.33
C LEU A 297 -23.34 0.49 -34.42
N SER A 298 -22.28 -0.32 -34.52
CA SER A 298 -22.19 -1.44 -35.45
C SER A 298 -23.25 -2.50 -35.15
N ASN A 299 -23.46 -2.85 -33.88
CA ASN A 299 -24.49 -3.83 -33.48
C ASN A 299 -25.90 -3.31 -33.75
N ILE A 300 -26.18 -2.04 -33.45
CA ILE A 300 -27.48 -1.42 -33.76
C ILE A 300 -27.70 -1.43 -35.28
N GLY A 301 -26.75 -0.91 -36.06
CA GLY A 301 -26.85 -0.85 -37.52
C GLY A 301 -26.97 -2.23 -38.17
N GLY A 302 -26.22 -3.21 -37.65
CA GLY A 302 -26.28 -4.60 -38.09
C GLY A 302 -27.65 -5.24 -37.83
N GLN A 303 -28.19 -5.08 -36.63
CA GLN A 303 -29.52 -5.62 -36.29
C GLN A 303 -30.64 -4.89 -37.04
N THR A 304 -30.63 -3.57 -37.11
CA THR A 304 -31.66 -2.82 -37.86
C THR A 304 -31.61 -3.09 -39.36
N GLY A 305 -30.41 -3.23 -39.91
CA GLY A 305 -30.19 -3.61 -41.31
C GLY A 305 -30.65 -5.05 -41.58
N LEU A 306 -30.45 -5.98 -40.65
CA LEU A 306 -30.86 -7.37 -40.80
C LEU A 306 -32.38 -7.56 -40.71
N TRP A 307 -33.03 -6.95 -39.71
CA TRP A 307 -34.45 -7.19 -39.43
C TRP A 307 -35.40 -6.32 -40.27
N ILE A 308 -35.05 -5.05 -40.48
CA ILE A 308 -35.93 -4.07 -41.13
C ILE A 308 -35.38 -3.67 -42.52
N GLY A 309 -34.10 -3.94 -42.81
CA GLY A 309 -33.46 -3.46 -44.04
C GLY A 309 -33.21 -1.95 -44.07
N ILE A 310 -33.35 -1.28 -42.92
CA ILE A 310 -33.20 0.18 -42.82
C ILE A 310 -31.75 0.54 -42.53
N SER A 311 -31.23 1.48 -43.31
CA SER A 311 -29.92 2.09 -43.12
C SER A 311 -30.05 3.53 -42.62
N PHE A 312 -28.91 4.14 -42.26
CA PHE A 312 -28.86 5.56 -41.93
C PHE A 312 -29.37 6.45 -43.08
N LEU A 313 -29.12 6.07 -44.34
CA LEU A 313 -29.62 6.79 -45.51
C LEU A 313 -31.16 6.70 -45.61
N SER A 314 -31.73 5.53 -45.33
CA SER A 314 -33.18 5.33 -45.30
C SER A 314 -33.85 6.18 -44.22
N LEU A 315 -33.21 6.36 -43.06
CA LEU A 315 -33.70 7.29 -42.03
C LEU A 315 -33.68 8.74 -42.51
N MET A 316 -32.58 9.17 -43.13
CA MET A 316 -32.46 10.52 -43.70
C MET A 316 -33.57 10.81 -44.72
N GLU A 317 -33.88 9.86 -45.59
CA GLU A 317 -34.96 9.95 -46.58
C GLU A 317 -36.34 10.14 -45.93
N ILE A 318 -36.65 9.38 -44.87
CA ILE A 318 -37.91 9.54 -44.11
C ILE A 318 -37.99 10.94 -43.47
N THR A 319 -36.89 11.43 -42.89
CA THR A 319 -36.84 12.80 -42.34
C THR A 319 -37.06 13.86 -43.40
N GLU A 320 -36.48 13.71 -44.60
CA GLU A 320 -36.70 14.66 -45.71
C GLU A 320 -38.17 14.67 -46.13
N MET A 321 -38.78 13.49 -46.25
CA MET A 321 -40.20 13.34 -46.59
C MET A 321 -41.08 14.04 -45.55
N LEU A 322 -40.85 13.81 -44.25
CA LEU A 322 -41.58 14.47 -43.17
C LEU A 322 -41.40 15.99 -43.20
N TYR A 323 -40.18 16.48 -43.43
CA TYR A 323 -39.90 17.90 -43.55
C TYR A 323 -40.68 18.54 -44.71
N ARG A 324 -40.68 17.90 -45.89
CA ARG A 324 -41.45 18.38 -47.07
C ARG A 324 -42.95 18.42 -46.77
N LEU A 325 -43.50 17.39 -46.11
CA LEU A 325 -44.92 17.33 -45.73
C LEU A 325 -45.30 18.46 -44.76
N ILE A 326 -44.50 18.68 -43.71
CA ILE A 326 -44.74 19.73 -42.72
C ILE A 326 -44.69 21.11 -43.39
N ARG A 327 -43.67 21.36 -44.22
CA ARG A 327 -43.53 22.62 -44.96
C ARG A 327 -44.73 22.86 -45.88
N CYS A 328 -45.23 21.83 -46.57
CA CYS A 328 -46.39 21.94 -47.45
C CYS A 328 -47.66 22.27 -46.65
N LYS A 329 -47.85 21.62 -45.49
CA LYS A 329 -48.99 21.89 -44.60
C LYS A 329 -48.95 23.29 -43.98
N LEU A 330 -47.77 23.76 -43.57
CA LEU A 330 -47.56 25.13 -43.09
C LEU A 330 -47.79 26.19 -44.18
N TYR A 331 -47.43 25.88 -45.43
CA TYR A 331 -47.70 26.76 -46.57
C TYR A 331 -49.21 26.88 -46.84
N ASN A 332 -49.95 25.77 -46.77
CA ASN A 332 -51.41 25.78 -46.91
C ASN A 332 -52.16 26.43 -45.74
N LEU A 333 -51.57 26.48 -44.54
CA LEU A 333 -52.12 27.19 -43.38
C LEU A 333 -51.84 28.71 -43.40
N ARG A 334 -50.90 29.17 -44.23
CA ARG A 334 -50.53 30.59 -44.38
C ARG A 334 -51.29 31.31 -45.50
N LYS A 335 -52.13 30.60 -46.24
CA LYS A 335 -52.91 31.09 -47.38
C LYS A 335 -54.38 31.22 -46.98
#